data_AF-A0A1J5S8G1-F1
#
_entry.id   AF-A0A1J5S8G1-F1
#
_cell.length_a   1.000
_cell.length_b   1.000
_cell.length_c   1.000
_cell.angle_alpha   90.00
_cell.angle_beta   90.00
_cell.angle_gamma   90.00
#
_symmetry.space_group_name_H-M   'P 1'
#
loop_
_entity.id
_entity.type
_entity.pdbx_description
1 polymer ?
#
loop_
_entity_poly.entity_id
_entity_poly.type
_entity_poly.pdbx_seq_one_letter_code
_entity_poly.pdbx_strand_id
1 'polypeptide(L)'
;MYLGLVGGLVILMVKFAQEFIHIVVHIFSAAEQEVVLSLLALVDMTLVANLLIMVIFSGYENFVSKIDTANSVDRPEWMGKVDFSGLKLKLIGSIVAISAIDLLKAFVHQSTPNSEHIANEQMGWMLAIHMAFILSGVLFAVMDYIAGKSKAHG
;
A
#
# COMPACT_ATOMS: atom_id res chain seq x y z
N MET A 1 1.78 4.35 20.61
CA MET A 1 1.41 3.68 19.34
C MET A 1 0.29 4.42 18.60
N TYR A 2 -0.93 4.53 19.14
CA TYR A 2 -2.05 5.20 18.45
C TYR A 2 -1.81 6.66 18.11
N LEU A 3 -1.17 7.45 18.99
CA LEU A 3 -0.75 8.81 18.67
C LEU A 3 0.19 8.87 17.45
N GLY A 4 1.05 7.86 17.28
CA GLY A 4 1.91 7.73 16.10
C GLY A 4 1.13 7.40 14.82
N LEU A 5 0.09 6.55 14.92
CA LEU A 5 -0.79 6.24 13.78
C LEU A 5 -1.62 7.46 13.35
N VAL A 6 -2.17 8.21 14.32
CA VAL A 6 -2.89 9.46 14.06
C VAL A 6 -1.93 10.52 13.49
N GLY A 7 -0.73 10.65 14.05
CA GLY A 7 0.31 11.52 13.49
C GLY A 7 0.68 11.14 12.05
N GLY A 8 0.79 9.84 11.75
CA GLY A 8 1.00 9.34 10.40
C GLY A 8 -0.12 9.73 9.43
N LEU A 9 -1.39 9.66 9.86
CA LEU A 9 -2.52 10.15 9.06
C LEU A 9 -2.44 11.64 8.77
N VAL A 10 -2.04 12.46 9.75
CA VAL A 10 -1.85 13.90 9.54
C VAL A 10 -0.72 14.17 8.54
N ILE A 11 0.40 13.45 8.63
CA ILE A 11 1.52 13.57 7.69
C ILE A 11 1.05 13.21 6.27
N LEU A 12 0.33 12.10 6.11
CA LEU A 12 -0.23 11.70 4.80
C LEU A 12 -1.22 12.74 4.27
N MET A 13 -2.07 13.30 5.13
CA MET A 13 -3.01 14.34 4.74
C MET A 13 -2.29 15.61 4.25
N VAL A 14 -1.23 16.03 4.92
CA VAL A 14 -0.40 17.17 4.47
C VAL A 14 0.26 16.85 3.13
N LYS A 15 0.83 15.65 2.97
CA LYS A 15 1.46 15.23 1.70
C LYS A 15 0.47 15.14 0.54
N PHE A 16 -0.71 14.60 0.80
CA PHE A 16 -1.80 14.57 -0.16
C PHE A 16 -2.18 15.99 -0.61
N ALA A 17 -2.36 16.91 0.35
CA ALA A 17 -2.69 18.30 0.03
C ALA A 17 -1.58 19.00 -0.78
N GLN A 18 -0.31 18.77 -0.43
CA GLN A 18 0.84 19.30 -1.17
C GLN A 18 0.87 18.80 -2.62
N GLU A 19 0.74 17.49 -2.84
CA GLU A 19 0.74 16.89 -4.17
C GLU A 19 -0.48 17.35 -4.97
N PHE A 20 -1.66 17.43 -4.35
CA PHE A 20 -2.87 17.93 -4.98
C PHE A 20 -2.73 19.38 -5.47
N ILE A 21 -2.20 20.27 -4.61
CA ILE A 21 -1.93 21.66 -4.99
C ILE A 21 -0.92 21.71 -6.13
N HIS A 22 0.14 20.89 -6.07
CA HIS A 22 1.15 20.81 -7.12
C HIS A 22 0.54 20.46 -8.49
N ILE A 23 -0.35 19.45 -8.53
CA ILE A 23 -1.10 19.06 -9.74
C ILE A 23 -1.94 20.22 -10.25
N VAL A 24 -2.75 20.84 -9.38
CA VAL A 24 -3.68 21.90 -9.77
C VAL A 24 -2.94 23.09 -10.40
N VAL A 25 -1.78 23.45 -9.86
CA VAL A 25 -0.97 24.58 -10.37
C VAL A 25 -0.29 24.24 -11.70
N HIS A 26 0.08 22.98 -11.93
CA HIS A 26 0.82 22.55 -13.13
C HIS A 26 -0.05 21.88 -14.20
N ILE A 27 -1.36 21.70 -13.99
CA ILE A 27 -2.22 20.92 -14.89
C ILE A 27 -2.27 21.44 -16.34
N PHE A 28 -2.08 22.75 -16.55
CA PHE A 28 -2.11 23.37 -17.87
C PHE A 28 -0.74 23.43 -18.57
N SER A 29 0.34 23.12 -17.84
CA SER A 29 1.72 23.18 -18.35
C SER A 29 2.42 21.82 -18.33
N ALA A 30 1.95 20.87 -17.53
CA ALA A 30 2.47 19.51 -17.44
C ALA A 30 1.98 18.64 -18.60
N ALA A 31 2.80 17.65 -18.97
CA ALA A 31 2.39 16.65 -19.95
C ALA A 31 1.25 15.78 -19.37
N GLU A 32 0.36 15.29 -20.24
CA GLU A 32 -0.78 14.45 -19.84
C GLU A 32 -0.34 13.24 -18.99
N GLN A 33 0.81 12.64 -19.34
CA GLN A 33 1.38 11.50 -18.63
C GLN A 33 1.81 11.87 -17.19
N GLU A 34 2.38 13.04 -16.98
CA GLU A 34 2.78 13.51 -15.65
C GLU A 34 1.57 13.73 -14.75
N VAL A 35 0.50 14.31 -15.29
CA VAL A 35 -0.77 14.51 -14.58
C VAL A 35 -1.34 13.17 -14.14
N VAL A 36 -1.37 12.16 -15.03
CA VAL A 36 -1.83 10.80 -14.71
C VAL A 36 -0.97 10.17 -13.60
N LEU A 37 0.35 10.28 -13.67
CA LEU A 37 1.26 9.72 -12.66
C LEU A 37 1.10 10.36 -11.28
N SER A 38 0.90 11.67 -11.21
CA SER A 38 0.61 12.37 -9.94
C SER A 38 -0.77 12.00 -9.39
N LEU A 39 -1.78 11.81 -10.24
CA LEU A 39 -3.08 11.28 -9.79
C LEU A 39 -2.96 9.86 -9.22
N LEU A 40 -2.16 8.98 -9.83
CA LEU A 40 -1.89 7.65 -9.28
C LEU A 40 -1.23 7.72 -7.90
N ALA A 41 -0.32 8.68 -7.69
CA ALA A 41 0.32 8.89 -6.38
C ALA A 41 -0.69 9.34 -5.31
N LEU A 42 -1.66 10.19 -5.65
CA LEU A 42 -2.75 10.57 -4.74
C LEU A 42 -3.65 9.40 -4.36
N VAL A 43 -3.96 8.53 -5.33
CA VAL A 43 -4.73 7.30 -5.07
C VAL A 43 -3.98 6.39 -4.11
N ASP A 44 -2.68 6.20 -4.31
CA ASP A 44 -1.86 5.38 -3.42
C ASP A 44 -1.83 5.91 -1.98
N MET A 45 -1.58 7.21 -1.80
CA MET A 45 -1.63 7.85 -0.47
C MET A 45 -2.99 7.62 0.22
N THR A 46 -4.08 7.65 -0.54
CA THR A 46 -5.44 7.39 -0.04
C THR A 46 -5.61 5.94 0.39
N LEU A 47 -5.06 4.99 -0.36
CA LEU A 47 -5.08 3.56 0.02
C LEU A 47 -4.29 3.31 1.31
N VAL A 48 -3.11 3.92 1.45
CA VAL A 48 -2.30 3.84 2.68
C VAL A 48 -3.05 4.47 3.86
N ALA A 49 -3.69 5.63 3.68
CA ALA A 49 -4.49 6.27 4.72
C ALA A 49 -5.67 5.37 5.17
N ASN A 50 -6.38 4.76 4.22
CA ASN A 50 -7.47 3.81 4.53
C ASN A 50 -6.96 2.59 5.29
N LEU A 51 -5.77 2.08 4.95
CA LEU A 51 -5.14 0.98 5.69
C LEU A 51 -4.80 1.39 7.12
N LEU A 52 -4.23 2.58 7.33
CA LEU A 52 -3.94 3.09 8.67
C LEU A 52 -5.21 3.24 9.50
N ILE A 53 -6.29 3.76 8.92
CA ILE A 53 -7.59 3.88 9.59
C ILE A 53 -8.10 2.50 10.03
N MET A 54 -8.05 1.49 9.15
CA MET A 54 -8.42 0.11 9.50
C MET A 54 -7.58 -0.45 10.65
N VAL A 55 -6.26 -0.20 10.65
CA VAL A 55 -5.37 -0.64 11.73
C VAL A 55 -5.69 0.05 13.05
N ILE A 56 -5.99 1.35 13.03
CA ILE A 56 -6.38 2.12 14.22
C ILE A 56 -7.66 1.53 14.82
N PHE A 57 -8.69 1.31 14.00
CA PHE A 57 -9.96 0.76 14.48
C PHE A 57 -9.83 -0.69 14.97
N SER A 58 -9.11 -1.54 14.22
CA SER A 58 -8.84 -2.91 14.65
C SER A 58 -8.04 -2.97 15.95
N GLY A 59 -7.07 -2.05 16.13
CA GLY A 59 -6.35 -1.92 17.39
C GLY A 59 -7.27 -1.50 18.54
N TYR A 60 -8.10 -0.47 18.32
CA TYR A 60 -9.06 0.01 19.31
C TYR A 60 -10.04 -1.11 19.73
N GLU A 61 -10.61 -1.82 18.75
CA GLU A 61 -11.52 -2.95 18.99
C GLU A 61 -10.85 -4.09 19.77
N ASN A 62 -9.62 -4.46 19.39
CA ASN A 62 -8.92 -5.59 20.02
C ASN A 62 -8.41 -5.30 21.44
N PHE A 63 -8.02 -4.06 21.74
CA PHE A 63 -7.35 -3.72 22.99
C PHE A 63 -8.19 -2.89 23.96
N VAL A 64 -9.08 -2.03 23.47
CA VAL A 64 -9.90 -1.14 24.32
C VAL A 64 -11.33 -1.69 24.45
N SER A 65 -11.96 -2.09 23.34
CA SER A 65 -13.32 -2.65 23.38
C SER A 65 -13.38 -3.97 24.16
N LYS A 66 -12.39 -4.87 24.01
CA LYS A 66 -12.34 -6.11 24.81
C LYS A 66 -12.21 -5.91 26.32
N ILE A 67 -11.62 -4.79 26.76
CA ILE A 67 -11.47 -4.48 28.19
C ILE A 67 -12.80 -3.96 28.78
N ASP A 68 -13.61 -3.27 27.97
CA ASP A 68 -14.94 -2.74 28.36
C ASP A 68 -16.05 -3.81 28.29
N THR A 69 -15.89 -4.87 27.49
CA THR A 69 -16.86 -5.97 27.34
C THR A 69 -16.64 -7.17 28.28
N ALA A 70 -15.81 -7.04 29.31
CA ALA A 70 -15.53 -8.12 30.26
C ALA A 70 -16.77 -8.64 31.04
N ASN A 71 -17.95 -8.02 30.86
CA ASN A 71 -19.22 -8.41 31.47
C ASN A 71 -20.31 -8.89 30.49
N SER A 72 -20.02 -9.14 29.21
CA SER A 72 -21.03 -9.71 28.29
C SER A 72 -20.54 -10.98 27.61
N VAL A 73 -21.12 -12.08 28.07
CA VAL A 73 -21.12 -13.42 27.47
C VAL A 73 -21.79 -13.35 26.10
N ASP A 74 -20.99 -13.43 25.03
CA ASP A 74 -21.27 -14.12 23.76
C ASP A 74 -20.36 -13.57 22.67
N ARG A 75 -19.20 -14.22 22.46
CA ARG A 75 -18.36 -13.94 21.29
C ARG A 75 -18.73 -14.92 20.16
N PRO A 76 -19.41 -14.48 19.08
CA PRO A 76 -19.77 -15.35 17.96
C PRO A 76 -18.54 -15.85 17.15
N GLU A 77 -18.64 -17.05 16.57
CA GLU A 77 -17.54 -17.87 16.02
C GLU A 77 -16.73 -17.20 14.87
N TRP A 78 -17.27 -16.20 14.18
CA TRP A 78 -16.58 -15.48 13.09
C TRP A 78 -15.41 -14.60 13.57
N MET A 79 -15.30 -14.37 14.88
CA MET A 79 -14.35 -13.42 15.47
C MET A 79 -12.95 -14.00 15.74
N GLY A 80 -12.69 -15.25 15.33
CA GLY A 80 -11.42 -15.98 15.50
C GLY A 80 -10.61 -16.20 14.21
N LYS A 81 -11.12 -15.77 13.05
CA LYS A 81 -10.43 -15.92 11.76
C LYS A 81 -10.38 -14.59 11.00
N VAL A 82 -9.85 -13.55 11.63
CA VAL A 82 -9.31 -12.44 10.83
C VAL A 82 -8.17 -13.06 10.03
N ASP A 83 -8.41 -13.23 8.72
CA ASP A 83 -7.51 -13.91 7.81
C ASP A 83 -6.22 -13.09 7.64
N PHE A 84 -5.28 -13.32 8.56
CA PHE A 84 -3.96 -12.73 8.56
C PHE A 84 -3.21 -12.99 7.25
N SER A 85 -3.59 -14.03 6.50
CA SER A 85 -3.04 -14.28 5.17
C SER A 85 -3.62 -13.34 4.11
N GLY A 86 -4.93 -13.17 4.07
CA GLY A 86 -5.58 -12.16 3.23
C GLY A 86 -5.06 -10.74 3.50
N LEU A 87 -4.75 -10.41 4.76
CA LEU A 87 -4.16 -9.11 5.10
C LEU A 87 -2.71 -8.97 4.60
N LYS A 88 -1.88 -10.02 4.70
CA LYS A 88 -0.51 -10.05 4.17
C LYS A 88 -0.48 -9.95 2.65
N LEU A 89 -1.36 -10.68 1.96
CA LEU A 89 -1.42 -10.67 0.50
C LEU A 89 -1.83 -9.30 -0.03
N LYS A 90 -2.80 -8.64 0.63
CA LYS A 90 -3.18 -7.26 0.30
C LYS A 90 -2.01 -6.29 0.47
N LEU A 91 -1.25 -6.40 1.56
CA LEU A 91 -0.07 -5.56 1.81
C LEU A 91 1.01 -5.75 0.75
N ILE A 92 1.34 -7.01 0.41
CA ILE A 92 2.33 -7.32 -0.62
C ILE A 92 1.86 -6.79 -1.99
N GLY A 93 0.57 -6.94 -2.29
CA GLY A 93 -0.03 -6.38 -3.51
C GLY A 93 0.14 -4.87 -3.61
N SER A 94 -0.07 -4.13 -2.52
CA SER A 94 0.18 -2.69 -2.48
C SER A 94 1.65 -2.35 -2.72
N ILE A 95 2.59 -3.06 -2.09
CA ILE A 95 4.04 -2.82 -2.28
C ILE A 95 4.46 -3.06 -3.74
N VAL A 96 3.98 -4.15 -4.35
CA VAL A 96 4.25 -4.46 -5.77
C VAL A 96 3.68 -3.36 -6.68
N ALA A 97 2.46 -2.88 -6.40
CA ALA A 97 1.83 -1.82 -7.20
C ALA A 97 2.59 -0.49 -7.11
N ILE A 98 3.00 -0.07 -5.91
CA ILE A 98 3.80 1.15 -5.71
C ILE A 98 5.13 1.04 -6.47
N SER A 99 5.81 -0.10 -6.32
CA SER A 99 7.06 -0.38 -7.03
C SER A 99 6.92 -0.34 -8.56
N ALA A 100 5.78 -0.80 -9.11
CA ALA A 100 5.50 -0.71 -10.55
C ALA A 100 5.33 0.74 -11.00
N ILE A 101 4.63 1.56 -10.21
CA ILE A 101 4.42 2.98 -10.51
C ILE A 101 5.77 3.73 -10.52
N ASP A 102 6.65 3.46 -9.57
CA ASP A 102 7.98 4.09 -9.52
C ASP A 102 8.86 3.68 -10.71
N LEU A 103 8.80 2.41 -11.12
CA LEU A 103 9.49 1.93 -12.33
C LEU A 103 8.95 2.63 -13.59
N LEU A 104 7.62 2.78 -13.70
CA LEU A 104 6.97 3.47 -14.81
C LEU A 104 7.36 4.96 -14.84
N LYS A 105 7.37 5.64 -13.69
CA LYS A 105 7.84 7.03 -13.57
C LYS A 105 9.27 7.19 -14.07
N ALA A 106 10.17 6.30 -13.62
CA ALA A 106 11.56 6.33 -14.04
C ALA A 106 11.70 6.12 -15.56
N PHE A 107 10.97 5.16 -16.13
CA PHE A 107 11.00 4.89 -17.56
C PHE A 107 10.46 6.04 -18.40
N VAL A 108 9.34 6.65 -17.98
CA VAL A 108 8.76 7.82 -18.64
C VAL A 108 9.75 8.99 -18.58
N HIS A 109 10.32 9.28 -17.41
CA HIS A 109 11.32 10.35 -17.26
C HIS A 109 12.52 10.16 -18.20
N GLN A 110 13.01 8.92 -18.33
CA GLN A 110 14.12 8.61 -19.24
C GLN A 110 13.74 8.72 -20.73
N SER A 111 12.46 8.62 -21.07
CA SER A 111 11.92 8.69 -22.44
C SER A 111 11.53 10.12 -22.86
N THR A 112 11.49 11.08 -21.93
CA THR A 112 11.09 12.46 -22.20
C THR A 112 12.28 13.29 -22.73
N PRO A 113 12.12 13.99 -23.88
CA PRO A 113 13.16 14.87 -24.42
C PRO A 113 13.60 15.94 -23.42
N ASN A 114 14.91 16.19 -23.30
CA ASN A 114 15.53 17.18 -22.39
C ASN A 114 15.47 16.86 -20.88
N SER A 115 15.17 15.61 -20.49
CA SER A 115 15.21 15.18 -19.09
C SER A 115 16.59 14.63 -18.71
N GLU A 116 16.99 14.75 -17.45
CA GLU A 116 18.21 14.09 -16.99
C GLU A 116 18.02 12.57 -17.08
N HIS A 117 18.87 11.92 -17.88
CA HIS A 117 18.79 10.48 -18.04
C HIS A 117 19.24 9.77 -16.76
N ILE A 118 18.36 8.91 -16.25
CA ILE A 118 18.70 7.95 -15.21
C ILE A 118 19.78 7.00 -15.78
N ALA A 119 20.82 6.71 -15.01
CA ALA A 119 21.85 5.76 -15.42
C ALA A 119 21.21 4.40 -15.74
N ASN A 120 21.57 3.78 -16.86
CA ASN A 120 21.03 2.47 -17.27
C ASN A 120 21.19 1.40 -16.18
N GLU A 121 22.25 1.48 -15.39
CA GLU A 121 22.47 0.60 -14.23
C GLU A 121 21.39 0.79 -13.16
N GLN A 122 21.04 2.03 -12.83
CA GLN A 122 20.01 2.34 -11.85
C GLN A 122 18.63 1.87 -12.33
N MET A 123 18.31 2.06 -13.61
CA MET A 123 17.07 1.51 -14.21
C MET A 123 17.04 -0.03 -14.11
N GLY A 124 18.18 -0.68 -14.38
CA GLY A 124 18.33 -2.13 -14.22
C GLY A 124 18.07 -2.60 -12.79
N TRP A 125 18.59 -1.89 -11.79
CA TRP A 125 18.34 -2.19 -10.38
C TRP A 125 16.88 -1.99 -9.97
N MET A 126 16.22 -0.93 -10.45
CA MET A 126 14.79 -0.72 -10.20
C MET A 126 13.94 -1.87 -10.76
N LEU A 127 14.23 -2.32 -11.99
CA LEU A 127 13.57 -3.48 -12.60
C LEU A 127 13.84 -4.76 -11.81
N ALA A 128 15.10 -5.00 -11.42
CA ALA A 128 15.49 -6.19 -10.66
C ALA A 128 14.77 -6.27 -9.30
N ILE A 129 14.68 -5.15 -8.58
CA ILE A 129 13.96 -5.07 -7.31
C ILE A 129 12.46 -5.31 -7.51
N HIS A 130 11.86 -4.73 -8.55
CA HIS A 130 10.44 -4.96 -8.86
C HIS A 130 10.15 -6.45 -9.13
N MET A 131 11.00 -7.10 -9.92
CA MET A 131 10.91 -8.55 -10.16
C MET A 131 11.04 -9.36 -8.87
N ALA A 132 11.91 -8.96 -7.94
CA ALA A 132 12.05 -9.61 -6.64
C ALA A 132 10.77 -9.48 -5.79
N PHE A 133 10.08 -8.34 -5.82
CA PHE A 133 8.80 -8.16 -5.14
C PHE A 133 7.68 -9.00 -5.77
N ILE A 134 7.60 -9.06 -7.10
CA ILE A 134 6.63 -9.93 -7.80
C ILE A 134 6.87 -11.39 -7.39
N LEU A 135 8.11 -11.86 -7.49
CA LEU A 135 8.46 -13.24 -7.15
C LEU A 135 8.11 -13.55 -5.68
N SER A 136 8.45 -12.64 -4.76
CA SER A 136 8.14 -12.80 -3.33
C SER A 136 6.63 -12.88 -3.09
N GLY A 137 5.84 -12.04 -3.77
CA GLY A 137 4.37 -12.07 -3.67
C GLY A 137 3.75 -13.35 -4.21
N VAL A 138 4.25 -13.85 -5.34
CA VAL A 138 3.82 -15.14 -5.90
C VAL A 138 4.15 -16.29 -4.95
N LEU A 139 5.37 -16.35 -4.42
CA LEU A 139 5.75 -17.35 -3.44
C LEU A 139 4.86 -17.30 -2.20
N PHE A 140 4.53 -16.10 -1.72
CA PHE A 140 3.65 -15.92 -0.57
C PHE A 140 2.23 -16.43 -0.85
N ALA A 141 1.67 -16.10 -2.01
CA ALA A 141 0.36 -16.58 -2.44
C ALA A 141 0.32 -18.11 -2.57
N VAL A 142 1.39 -18.71 -3.11
CA VAL A 142 1.50 -20.17 -3.24
C VAL A 142 1.59 -20.85 -1.87
N MET A 143 2.41 -20.32 -0.96
CA MET A 143 2.50 -20.84 0.42
C MET A 143 1.14 -20.80 1.11
N ASP A 144 0.43 -19.69 0.96
CA ASP A 144 -0.89 -19.54 1.57
C ASP A 144 -1.93 -20.50 0.96
N TYR A 145 -1.93 -20.65 -0.36
CA TYR A 145 -2.78 -21.61 -1.06
C TYR A 145 -2.54 -23.05 -0.58
N ILE A 146 -1.27 -23.45 -0.43
CA ILE A 146 -0.90 -24.79 0.05
C ILE A 146 -1.33 -24.98 1.52
N ALA A 147 -1.09 -23.98 2.38
CA ALA A 147 -1.48 -24.03 3.78
C ALA A 147 -3.01 -24.09 3.95
N GLY A 148 -3.76 -23.38 3.11
CA GLY A 148 -5.22 -23.45 3.07
C GLY A 148 -5.74 -24.83 2.66
N LYS A 149 -5.08 -25.49 1.71
CA LYS A 149 -5.44 -26.84 1.25
C LYS A 149 -5.18 -27.92 2.29
N SER A 150 -4.11 -27.78 3.09
CA SER A 150 -3.78 -28.68 4.20
C SER A 150 -4.85 -28.68 5.31
N LYS A 151 -5.46 -27.52 5.61
CA LYS A 151 -6.53 -27.40 6.61
C LYS A 151 -7.89 -27.97 6.16
N ALA A 152 -8.06 -28.32 4.89
CA ALA A 152 -9.31 -28.87 4.35
C ALA A 152 -9.36 -30.41 4.36
N HIS A 153 -8.29 -31.08 4.81
CA HIS A 153 -8.15 -32.56 4.79
C HIS A 153 -7.81 -33.16 6.17
N GLY A 154 -8.00 -32.42 7.27
CA GLY A 154 -7.91 -32.91 8.65
C GLY A 154 -9.02 -32.32 9.49
#